data_AF-A0A9X1WX76-F1
#
_entry.id   AF-A0A9X1WX76-F1
#
_cell.length_a   1.000
_cell.length_b   1.000
_cell.length_c   1.000
_cell.angle_alpha   90.00
_cell.angle_beta   90.00
_cell.angle_gamma   90.00
#
_symmetry.space_group_name_H-M   'P 1'
#
loop_
_entity.id
_entity.type
_entity.pdbx_description
1 polymer ?
#
loop_
_entity_poly.entity_id
_entity_poly.type
_entity_poly.pdbx_seq_one_letter_code
_entity_poly.pdbx_strand_id
1 'polypeptide(L)' 'MTKAKPGLDKNLSNVIDELNESPVNSHHAQQIQQDENDRRHKDADNRDKPTDLIHP' A
#
# COMPACT_ATOMS: atom_id res chain seq x y z
N MET A 1 -1.85 7.81 -13.72
CA MET A 1 -1.00 8.69 -12.89
C MET A 1 -1.84 9.81 -12.31
N THR A 2 -2.47 9.59 -11.16
CA THR A 2 -3.27 10.61 -10.47
C THR A 2 -2.31 11.70 -9.98
N LYS A 3 -2.58 12.96 -10.33
CA LYS A 3 -1.76 14.09 -9.88
C LYS A 3 -1.85 14.17 -8.35
N ALA A 4 -0.71 14.32 -7.68
CA ALA A 4 -0.69 14.56 -6.24
C ALA A 4 -1.45 15.85 -5.92
N LYS A 5 -2.09 15.90 -4.75
CA LYS A 5 -2.83 17.08 -4.29
C LYS A 5 -1.89 18.31 -4.35
N PRO A 6 -2.37 19.47 -4.83
CA PRO A 6 -1.54 20.67 -4.92
C PRO A 6 -0.92 21.00 -3.56
N GLY A 7 0.40 21.09 -3.50
CA GLY A 7 1.17 21.36 -2.27
C GLY A 7 1.71 20.12 -1.54
N LEU A 8 1.35 18.90 -1.96
CA LEU A 8 1.87 17.67 -1.38
C LEU A 8 3.03 17.13 -2.25
N ASP A 9 4.24 17.10 -1.69
CA ASP A 9 5.36 16.40 -2.33
C ASP A 9 5.05 14.90 -2.36
N LYS A 10 5.11 14.33 -3.57
CA LYS A 10 4.90 12.90 -3.79
C LYS A 10 5.90 12.06 -3.00
N ASN A 11 7.11 12.57 -2.80
CA ASN A 11 8.16 11.88 -2.06
C ASN A 11 7.95 11.96 -0.54
N LEU A 12 7.14 12.91 -0.04
CA LEU A 12 6.81 13.07 1.38
C LEU A 12 5.46 12.49 1.76
N SER A 13 4.71 11.93 0.79
CA SER A 13 3.36 11.41 1.05
C SER A 13 3.39 10.24 2.04
N ASN A 14 4.35 9.31 1.89
CA ASN A 14 4.49 8.17 2.80
C ASN A 14 4.97 8.58 4.21
N VAL A 15 5.79 9.64 4.28
CA VAL A 15 6.37 10.13 5.55
C VAL A 15 5.27 10.61 6.50
N ILE A 16 4.19 11.21 5.97
CA ILE A 16 3.06 11.66 6.79
C ILE A 16 2.29 10.47 7.36
N ASP A 17 2.11 9.42 6.57
CA ASP A 17 1.40 8.21 7.01
C ASP A 17 2.20 7.48 8.10
N GLU A 18 3.52 7.34 7.91
CA GLU A 18 4.43 6.76 8.90
C GLU A 18 4.51 7.59 10.20
N LEU A 19 4.47 8.92 10.09
CA LEU A 19 4.51 9.81 11.27
C LEU A 19 3.22 9.74 12.12
N ASN A 20 2.10 9.36 11.50
CA ASN A 20 0.82 9.23 12.19
C ASN A 20 0.59 7.82 12.80
N GLU A 21 1.49 6.87 12.60
CA GLU A 21 1.34 5.55 13.21
C GLU A 21 1.52 5.61 14.73
N SER A 22 0.56 5.05 15.45
CA SER A 22 0.68 4.86 16.89
C SER A 22 1.75 3.79 17.15
N PRO A 23 2.68 3.98 18.08
CA PRO A 23 3.62 2.94 18.46
C PRO A 23 2.85 1.75 19.05
N VAL A 24 3.14 0.55 18.55
CA VAL A 24 2.53 -0.70 18.98
C VAL A 24 3.59 -1.68 19.45
N ASN A 25 3.19 -2.73 20.16
CA ASN A 25 4.13 -3.75 20.61
C ASN A 25 4.71 -4.54 19.41
N SER A 26 5.86 -5.18 19.62
CA SER A 26 6.61 -5.85 18.54
C SER A 26 5.82 -6.97 17.86
N HIS A 27 4.96 -7.68 18.60
CA HIS A 27 4.15 -8.76 18.04
C HIS A 27 3.07 -8.21 17.09
N HIS A 28 2.42 -7.12 17.48
CA HIS A 28 1.41 -6.48 16.64
C HIS A 28 2.04 -5.83 15.40
N ALA A 29 3.21 -5.19 15.55
CA ALA A 29 3.96 -4.70 14.39
C ALA A 29 4.31 -5.81 13.40
N GLN A 30 4.70 -7.00 13.90
CA GLN A 30 4.96 -8.17 13.06
C GLN A 30 3.71 -8.66 12.33
N GLN A 31 2.54 -8.64 12.97
CA GLN A 31 1.26 -8.98 12.32
C GLN A 31 0.93 -8.01 11.20
N ILE A 32 1.02 -6.70 11.46
CA ILE A 32 0.77 -5.66 10.45
C ILE A 32 1.69 -5.84 9.24
N GLN A 33 2.98 -6.08 9.46
CA GLN A 33 3.93 -6.30 8.37
C GLN A 33 3.63 -7.58 7.56
N GLN A 34 3.18 -8.66 8.22
CA GLN A 34 2.75 -9.87 7.51
C GLN A 34 1.55 -9.58 6.62
N ASP A 35 0.52 -8.88 7.15
CA ASP A 35 -0.67 -8.51 6.39
C ASP A 35 -0.34 -7.63 5.17
N GLU A 36 0.57 -6.66 5.33
CA GLU A 36 1.02 -5.82 4.23
C GLU A 36 1.80 -6.58 3.15
N ASN A 37 2.67 -7.51 3.56
CA ASN A 37 3.41 -8.36 2.64
C ASN A 37 2.46 -9.25 1.84
N ASP A 38 1.47 -9.84 2.50
CA ASP A 38 0.47 -10.70 1.86
C ASP A 38 -0.39 -9.92 0.86
N ARG A 39 -0.75 -8.67 1.19
CA ARG A 39 -1.45 -7.77 0.25
C ARG A 39 -0.58 -7.47 -0.97
N ARG A 40 0.69 -7.10 -0.77
CA ARG A 40 1.63 -6.82 -1.88
C ARG A 40 1.85 -8.04 -2.77
N HIS A 41 1.90 -9.25 -2.19
CA HIS A 41 2.02 -10.49 -2.95
C HIS A 41 0.79 -10.73 -3.84
N LYS A 42 -0.42 -10.59 -3.27
CA LYS A 42 -1.67 -10.73 -4.04
C LYS A 42 -1.76 -9.70 -5.16
N ASP A 43 -1.39 -8.46 -4.89
CA ASP A 43 -1.40 -7.40 -5.88
C ASP A 43 -0.39 -7.67 -7.00
N ALA A 44 0.80 -8.21 -6.68
CA ALA A 44 1.78 -8.64 -7.67
C ALA A 44 1.25 -9.77 -8.56
N ASP A 45 0.65 -10.81 -7.95
CA ASP A 45 0.04 -11.93 -8.68
C ASP A 45 -1.11 -11.47 -9.59
N ASN A 46 -1.88 -10.46 -9.16
CA ASN A 46 -2.98 -9.89 -9.94
C ASN A 46 -2.47 -8.95 -11.04
N ARG A 47 -1.34 -8.24 -10.83
CA ARG A 47 -0.73 -7.37 -11.83
C ARG A 47 -0.31 -8.14 -13.08
N ASP A 48 0.20 -9.35 -12.89
CA ASP A 48 0.72 -10.17 -13.98
C ASP A 48 -0.37 -11.06 -14.63
N LYS A 49 -1.60 -11.02 -14.12
CA LYS A 49 -2.78 -11.64 -14.73
C LYS A 49 -3.65 -10.54 -15.34
N PRO A 50 -3.66 -10.34 -16.67
CA PRO A 50 -4.67 -9.49 -17.28
C PRO A 50 -6.02 -10.14 -16.98
N THR A 51 -6.82 -9.55 -16.10
CA THR A 51 -8.23 -9.91 -16.02
C THR A 51 -8.80 -9.61 -17.40
N ASP A 52 -9.30 -10.63 -18.09
CA ASP A 52 -9.94 -10.47 -19.40
C ASP A 52 -11.06 -9.44 -19.24
N LEU A 53 -10.81 -8.21 -19.70
CA LEU A 53 -11.77 -7.11 -19.73
C LEU A 53 -12.81 -7.33 -20.85
N ILE A 54 -13.23 -8.57 -21.06
CA ILE A 54 -14.31 -8.95 -21.97
C ILE A 54 -15.60 -8.92 -21.15
N HIS A 55 -16.25 -7.78 -21.20
CA HIS A 55 -17.57 -7.56 -20.63
C HIS A 55 -18.59 -7.75 -21.77
N PRO A 56 -19.57 -8.68 -21.66
CA PRO A 56 -20.67 -8.78 -22.63
C PRO A 56 -21.65 -7.61 -22.55
#